data_AF-A0A3C1KA89-F1
#
_entry.id   AF-A0A3C1KA89-F1
#
_cell.length_a   1.000
_cell.length_b   1.000
_cell.length_c   1.000
_cell.angle_alpha   90.00
_cell.angle_beta   90.00
_cell.angle_gamma   90.00
#
_symmetry.space_group_name_H-M   'P 1'
#
loop_
_entity.id
_entity.type
_entity.pdbx_description
1 polymer ?
#
loop_
_entity_poly.entity_id
_entity_poly.type
_entity_poly.pdbx_seq_one_letter_code
_entity_poly.pdbx_strand_id
1 'polypeptide(L)' 'SYGSISKEAHETLAIAMNRLGAKSNTGEGGEDVDRLLDPERRSSIKQVASGRFGVTSLYLTEADDIQIKLAQG' A
#
# COMPACT_ATOMS: atom_id res chain seq x y z
N SER A 1 1.43 -7.43 2.26
CA SER A 1 1.89 -6.60 3.39
C SER A 1 3.40 -6.65 3.45
N TYR A 2 4.05 -5.51 3.72
CA TYR A 2 5.41 -5.54 4.26
C TYR A 2 5.47 -6.42 5.52
N GLY A 3 6.49 -7.26 5.59
CA GLY A 3 6.65 -8.31 6.60
C GLY A 3 6.10 -9.69 6.20
N SER A 4 5.16 -9.77 5.24
CA SER A 4 4.65 -11.06 4.72
C SER A 4 5.20 -11.42 3.35
N ILE A 5 5.59 -10.40 2.57
CA ILE A 5 6.31 -10.54 1.29
C ILE A 5 7.51 -9.59 1.32
N SER A 6 8.51 -9.84 0.47
CA SER A 6 9.70 -8.99 0.37
C SER A 6 9.36 -7.58 -0.15
N LYS A 7 10.24 -6.61 0.10
CA LYS A 7 10.09 -5.23 -0.39
C LYS A 7 10.01 -5.22 -1.92
N GLU A 8 10.88 -5.99 -2.56
CA GLU A 8 10.98 -6.13 -4.02
C GLU A 8 9.69 -6.71 -4.60
N ALA A 9 9.14 -7.75 -3.99
CA ALA A 9 7.89 -8.37 -4.46
C ALA A 9 6.70 -7.40 -4.35
N HIS A 10 6.60 -6.70 -3.22
CA HIS A 10 5.54 -5.73 -2.98
C HIS A 10 5.59 -4.54 -3.95
N GLU A 11 6.79 -3.99 -4.16
CA GLU A 11 7.01 -2.86 -5.05
C GLU A 11 6.84 -3.24 -6.52
N THR A 12 7.30 -4.44 -6.91
CA THR A 12 7.08 -5.00 -8.25
C THR A 12 5.59 -5.09 -8.58
N LEU A 13 4.76 -5.55 -7.63
CA LEU A 13 3.32 -5.60 -7.82
C LEU A 13 2.72 -4.20 -7.99
N ALA A 14 3.15 -3.23 -7.17
CA ALA A 14 2.66 -1.85 -7.29
C ALA A 14 2.98 -1.26 -8.67
N ILE A 15 4.24 -1.35 -9.11
CA ILE A 15 4.68 -0.87 -10.42
C ILE A 15 3.88 -1.54 -11.55
N ALA A 16 3.74 -2.87 -11.50
CA ALA A 16 2.99 -3.59 -12.53
C ALA A 16 1.54 -3.12 -12.61
N MET A 17 0.86 -3.00 -11.47
CA MET A 17 -0.55 -2.57 -11.44
C MET A 17 -0.71 -1.13 -11.91
N ASN A 18 0.16 -0.22 -11.47
CA ASN A 18 0.11 1.19 -11.87
C ASN A 18 0.34 1.35 -13.38
N ARG A 19 1.28 0.59 -13.97
CA ARG A 19 1.51 0.59 -15.43
C ARG A 19 0.33 0.04 -16.22
N LEU A 20 -0.42 -0.91 -15.65
CA LEU A 20 -1.61 -1.48 -16.25
C LEU A 20 -2.87 -0.59 -16.06
N GLY A 21 -2.76 0.51 -15.31
CA GLY A 21 -3.92 1.31 -14.90
C GLY A 21 -4.85 0.60 -13.91
N ALA A 22 -4.35 -0.47 -13.28
CA ALA A 22 -5.04 -1.21 -12.24
C ALA A 22 -4.58 -0.76 -10.84
N LYS A 23 -5.12 -1.35 -9.77
CA LYS A 23 -4.81 -0.97 -8.39
C LYS A 23 -4.13 -2.11 -7.62
N SER A 24 -3.09 -1.77 -6.86
CA SER A 24 -2.51 -2.65 -5.85
C SER A 24 -2.84 -2.16 -4.44
N ASN A 25 -2.67 -3.01 -3.43
CA ASN A 25 -2.99 -2.73 -2.03
C ASN A 25 -1.74 -2.93 -1.15
N THR A 26 -1.50 -2.01 -0.21
CA THR A 26 -0.35 -2.06 0.72
C THR A 26 -0.38 -3.25 1.68
N GLY A 27 -1.56 -3.80 1.96
CA GLY A 27 -1.79 -4.64 3.12
C GLY A 27 -1.57 -3.87 4.44
N GLU A 28 -1.39 -4.62 5.53
CA GLU A 28 -1.42 -4.09 6.91
C GLU A 28 -0.16 -3.35 7.37
N GLY A 29 0.98 -3.60 6.73
CA GLY A 29 2.30 -3.17 7.20
C GLY A 29 2.69 -1.74 6.81
N GLY A 30 1.78 -0.98 6.19
CA GLY A 30 2.08 0.33 5.65
C GLY A 30 2.92 0.27 4.36
N GLU A 31 3.56 1.39 4.04
CA GLU A 31 4.40 1.55 2.86
C GLU A 31 5.59 2.48 3.18
N ASP A 32 6.70 2.32 2.48
CA ASP A 32 7.90 3.13 2.69
C ASP A 32 7.63 4.57 2.21
N VAL A 33 8.15 5.56 2.94
CA VAL A 33 7.85 6.98 2.70
C VAL A 33 8.39 7.44 1.34
N ASP A 34 9.52 6.87 0.92
CA ASP A 34 10.13 7.14 -0.39
C ASP A 34 9.25 6.70 -1.57
N ARG A 35 8.42 5.66 -1.37
CA ARG A 35 7.46 5.17 -2.35
C ARG A 35 6.20 6.02 -2.37
N LEU A 36 5.74 6.54 -1.22
CA LEU A 36 4.46 7.28 -1.13
C LEU A 36 4.37 8.45 -2.10
N LEU A 37 5.48 9.14 -2.35
CA LEU A 37 5.56 10.30 -3.24
C LEU A 37 5.85 9.93 -4.71
N ASP A 38 5.97 8.64 -5.01
CA ASP A 38 6.24 8.12 -6.34
C ASP A 38 5.00 7.36 -6.86
N PRO A 39 4.20 7.97 -7.75
CA PRO A 39 2.99 7.35 -8.28
C PRO A 39 3.23 6.04 -9.02
N GLU A 40 4.43 5.79 -9.56
CA GLU A 40 4.74 4.53 -10.22
C GLU A 40 4.96 3.42 -9.19
N ARG A 41 5.52 3.74 -8.02
CA ARG A 41 5.94 2.76 -7.02
C ARG A 41 4.99 2.61 -5.84
N ARG A 42 4.09 3.56 -5.56
CA ARG A 42 3.11 3.48 -4.46
C ARG A 42 1.94 2.55 -4.78
N SER A 43 1.38 1.88 -3.79
CA SER A 43 0.10 1.17 -3.98
C SER A 43 -1.09 2.13 -3.93
N SER A 44 -2.01 2.07 -4.90
CA SER A 44 -3.19 2.96 -4.97
C SER A 44 -4.15 2.78 -3.79
N ILE A 45 -4.29 1.54 -3.29
CA ILE A 45 -5.15 1.22 -2.15
C ILE A 45 -4.31 1.19 -0.88
N LYS A 46 -4.68 2.00 0.09
CA LYS A 46 -4.07 2.05 1.41
C LYS A 46 -4.98 1.35 2.43
N GLN A 47 -4.45 0.38 3.15
CA GLN A 47 -5.22 -0.40 4.11
C GLN A 47 -5.03 0.09 5.54
N VAL A 48 -6.13 0.27 6.27
CA VAL A 48 -6.14 0.55 7.70
C VAL A 48 -6.71 -0.69 8.41
N ALA A 49 -5.83 -1.41 9.12
CA ALA A 49 -6.19 -2.51 10.00
C ALA A 49 -6.10 -2.09 11.48
N SER A 50 -6.48 -3.00 12.38
CA SER A 50 -6.53 -2.74 13.84
C SER A 50 -5.19 -2.24 14.40
N GLY A 51 -4.06 -2.80 13.96
CA GLY A 51 -2.72 -2.40 14.41
C GLY A 51 -2.24 -1.04 13.90
N ARG A 52 -2.86 -0.50 12.84
CA ARG A 52 -2.51 0.77 12.18
C ARG A 52 -1.02 0.93 11.86
N PHE A 53 -0.32 -0.15 11.56
CA PHE A 53 1.11 -0.09 11.24
C PHE A 53 1.35 0.76 9.98
N GLY A 54 2.28 1.72 10.08
CA GLY A 54 2.63 2.63 8.99
C GLY A 54 1.52 3.61 8.58
N VAL A 55 0.41 3.67 9.31
CA VAL A 55 -0.68 4.63 9.02
C VAL A 55 -0.28 6.01 9.53
N THR A 56 0.02 6.90 8.60
CA THR A 56 0.36 8.31 8.84
C THR A 56 -0.54 9.22 8.02
N SER A 57 -0.53 10.53 8.29
CA SER A 57 -1.30 11.48 7.49
C SER A 57 -0.86 11.47 6.02
N LEU A 58 0.45 11.46 5.76
CA LEU A 58 0.99 11.36 4.40
C LEU A 58 0.54 10.05 3.72
N TYR A 59 0.61 8.92 4.42
CA TYR A 59 0.13 7.64 3.91
C TYR A 59 -1.34 7.69 3.47
N LEU A 60 -2.21 8.33 4.26
CA LEU A 60 -3.63 8.47 3.94
C LEU A 60 -3.91 9.48 2.82
N THR A 61 -3.13 10.57 2.74
CA THR A 61 -3.24 11.57 1.68
C THR A 61 -2.80 11.02 0.32
N GLU A 62 -1.84 10.09 0.32
CA GLU A 62 -1.35 9.42 -0.89
C GLU A 62 -2.16 8.17 -1.26
N ALA A 63 -3.40 8.04 -0.75
CA ALA A 63 -4.32 6.97 -1.11
C ALA A 63 -5.28 7.43 -2.21
N ASP A 64 -5.49 6.57 -3.21
CA ASP A 64 -6.61 6.76 -4.14
C ASP A 64 -7.88 6.15 -3.52
N ASP A 65 -7.73 4.96 -2.90
CA ASP A 65 -8.78 4.32 -2.12
C ASP A 65 -8.25 3.92 -0.74
N ILE A 66 -9.12 4.01 0.27
CA ILE A 66 -8.82 3.54 1.63
C ILE A 66 -9.64 2.28 1.93
N GLN A 67 -8.96 1.20 2.29
CA GLN A 67 -9.60 -0.05 2.72
C GLN A 67 -9.56 -0.17 4.24
N ILE A 68 -10.73 -0.19 4.88
CA ILE A 68 -10.85 -0.54 6.30
C ILE A 68 -10.93 -2.06 6.43
N LYS A 69 -9.89 -2.68 7.00
CA LYS A 69 -9.84 -4.12 7.17
C LYS A 69 -10.43 -4.52 8.52
N LEU A 70 -11.62 -5.11 8.48
CA LEU A 70 -12.28 -5.70 9.65
C LEU A 70 -11.81 -7.13 9.93
N ALA A 71 -11.60 -7.94 8.89
CA ALA A 71 -11.16 -9.33 8.98
C ALA A 71 -10.49 -9.83 7.69
N GLN A 72 -9.86 -11.01 7.73
CA GLN A 72 -9.45 -11.81 6.57
C GLN A 72 -9.80 -13.28 6.80
N GLY A 73 -10.07 -14.02 5.73
CA GLY A 73 -10.34 -15.47 5.76
C GLY A 73 -9.09 -16.31 5.61
#